data_AF-A0A662Y0J5-F1
#
_entry.id   AF-A0A662Y0J5-F1
#
_cell.length_a   1.000
_cell.length_b   1.000
_cell.length_c   1.000
_cell.angle_alpha   90.00
_cell.angle_beta   90.00
_cell.angle_gamma   90.00
#
_symmetry.space_group_name_H-M   'P 1'
#
loop_
_entity.id
_entity.type
_entity.pdbx_description
1 polymer ?
#
loop_
_entity_poly.entity_id
_entity_poly.type
_entity_poly.pdbx_seq_one_letter_code
_entity_poly.pdbx_strand_id
1 'polypeptide(L)'
;MALLLATPFVDAHGQMTKPTPRPITEQYRADCGALSGAGDQELQYAPVELLSQRTQSDQPAAATFNIMNGCRGLVYEAENPVTTLTAGTPFDVEWYIQAPHPGTMVLSVVKPSTDSSGTITYESVAELLTIDPFASNGGGNDSTTATIPTSVTGCGSAGDCALQFYWHSDLASQTSVAGDADSGEEDCGSLDIAGSEDDEDCGSLDIAGSEDDEDCGSLDVAGSDEDEDCGSLDVAGSEEEAAAVSESSLSFDNLDSSYTSGKVQTAKQSAY
;
A
#
# COMPACT_ATOMS: atom_id res chain seq x y z
N MET A 1 39.18 -24.21 -25.79
CA MET A 1 37.70 -24.28 -25.71
C MET A 1 37.32 -23.91 -24.28
N ALA A 2 37.02 -22.64 -24.02
CA ALA A 2 36.52 -22.22 -22.71
C ALA A 2 35.01 -22.52 -22.70
N LEU A 3 34.60 -23.44 -21.84
CA LEU A 3 33.19 -23.76 -21.62
C LEU A 3 32.59 -22.61 -20.79
N LEU A 4 31.91 -21.70 -21.47
CA LEU A 4 31.11 -20.66 -20.81
C LEU A 4 29.95 -21.37 -20.11
N LEU A 5 30.03 -21.53 -18.79
CA LEU A 5 28.92 -21.94 -17.96
C LEU A 5 27.91 -20.78 -17.95
N ALA A 6 26.90 -20.86 -18.81
CA ALA A 6 25.71 -20.03 -18.65
C ALA A 6 24.98 -20.53 -17.40
N THR A 7 25.13 -19.81 -16.29
CA THR A 7 24.26 -20.00 -15.13
C THR A 7 22.85 -19.58 -15.58
N PRO A 8 21.84 -20.45 -15.52
CA PRO A 8 20.48 -20.02 -15.77
C PRO A 8 20.13 -19.09 -14.61
N PHE A 9 20.05 -17.79 -14.88
CA PHE A 9 19.29 -16.90 -14.02
C PHE A 9 17.84 -17.36 -14.21
N VAL A 10 17.34 -18.05 -13.20
CA VAL A 10 15.91 -18.36 -13.10
C VAL A 10 15.35 -17.25 -12.24
N ASP A 11 14.52 -16.46 -12.89
CA ASP A 11 13.99 -15.23 -12.33
C ASP A 11 12.71 -15.56 -11.55
N ALA A 12 12.61 -15.14 -10.30
CA ALA A 12 11.40 -15.30 -9.51
C ALA A 12 10.31 -14.40 -10.07
N HIS A 13 9.20 -15.02 -10.47
CA HIS A 13 8.08 -14.34 -11.08
C HIS A 13 6.79 -14.72 -10.37
N GLY A 14 6.12 -13.74 -9.81
CA GLY A 14 4.82 -13.92 -9.19
C GLY A 14 4.31 -12.64 -8.56
N GLN A 15 3.02 -12.64 -8.24
CA GLN A 15 2.37 -11.51 -7.57
C GLN A 15 1.13 -11.98 -6.81
N MET A 16 0.71 -11.18 -5.84
CA MET A 16 -0.66 -11.20 -5.36
C MET A 16 -1.63 -10.85 -6.50
N THR A 17 -2.82 -11.43 -6.49
CA THR A 17 -3.91 -11.16 -7.44
C THR A 17 -5.21 -10.79 -6.74
N LYS A 18 -5.35 -11.13 -5.45
CA LYS A 18 -6.43 -10.69 -4.58
C LYS A 18 -5.88 -10.42 -3.16
N PRO A 19 -6.22 -9.29 -2.50
CA PRO A 19 -6.84 -8.08 -3.06
C PRO A 19 -6.15 -7.58 -4.36
N THR A 20 -6.82 -6.71 -5.13
CA THR A 20 -6.34 -6.34 -6.48
C THR A 20 -5.15 -5.39 -6.40
N PRO A 21 -3.93 -5.79 -6.86
CA PRO A 21 -2.76 -4.93 -6.79
C PRO A 21 -2.95 -3.63 -7.56
N ARG A 22 -2.25 -2.57 -7.13
CA ARG A 22 -2.23 -1.29 -7.86
C ARG A 22 -1.80 -1.52 -9.33
N PRO A 23 -2.53 -0.93 -10.29
CA PRO A 23 -2.17 -1.07 -11.70
C PRO A 23 -0.91 -0.28 -12.03
N ILE A 24 -0.24 -0.63 -13.13
CA ILE A 24 0.77 0.25 -13.73
C ILE A 24 0.04 1.40 -14.41
N THR A 25 0.22 2.62 -13.90
CA THR A 25 -0.46 3.83 -14.38
C THR A 25 0.36 4.57 -15.45
N GLU A 26 -0.25 5.59 -16.05
CA GLU A 26 0.47 6.53 -16.92
C GLU A 26 1.53 7.31 -16.15
N GLN A 27 1.22 7.73 -14.91
CA GLN A 27 2.18 8.45 -14.06
C GLN A 27 3.39 7.57 -13.71
N TYR A 28 3.17 6.30 -13.33
CA TYR A 28 4.26 5.34 -13.15
C TYR A 28 5.14 5.27 -14.41
N ARG A 29 4.53 5.20 -15.60
CA ARG A 29 5.28 5.13 -16.86
C ARG A 29 6.07 6.39 -17.17
N ALA A 30 5.53 7.55 -16.83
CA ALA A 30 6.23 8.83 -16.97
C ALA A 30 7.45 8.91 -16.04
N ASP A 31 7.35 8.35 -14.83
CA ASP A 31 8.36 8.51 -13.79
C ASP A 31 9.43 7.41 -13.78
N CYS A 32 9.12 6.22 -14.29
CA CYS A 32 10.00 5.05 -14.17
C CYS A 32 11.21 5.02 -15.12
N GLY A 33 11.38 6.05 -15.97
CA GLY A 33 12.54 6.18 -16.87
C GLY A 33 12.64 5.04 -17.89
N ALA A 34 13.77 4.35 -17.91
CA ALA A 34 14.08 3.24 -18.83
C ALA A 34 13.13 2.02 -18.72
N LEU A 35 12.26 1.99 -17.71
CA LEU A 35 11.19 1.00 -17.55
C LEU A 35 9.92 1.35 -18.34
N SER A 36 9.79 2.58 -18.86
CA SER A 36 8.57 3.11 -19.49
C SER A 36 8.05 2.29 -20.67
N GLY A 37 8.92 1.54 -21.35
CA GLY A 37 8.57 0.63 -22.46
C GLY A 37 8.33 -0.83 -22.06
N ALA A 38 8.46 -1.20 -20.79
CA ALA A 38 8.21 -2.56 -20.30
C ALA A 38 6.71 -2.89 -20.30
N GLY A 39 6.35 -4.17 -20.46
CA GLY A 39 4.96 -4.60 -20.36
C GLY A 39 4.46 -4.59 -18.92
N ASP A 40 3.15 -4.37 -18.69
CA ASP A 40 2.59 -4.32 -17.32
C ASP A 40 2.88 -5.60 -16.53
N GLN A 41 2.76 -6.76 -17.19
CA GLN A 41 3.05 -8.05 -16.58
C GLN A 41 4.50 -8.17 -16.11
N GLU A 42 5.46 -7.66 -16.90
CA GLU A 42 6.87 -7.60 -16.50
C GLU A 42 7.01 -6.67 -15.29
N LEU A 43 6.41 -5.48 -15.37
CA LEU A 43 6.43 -4.47 -14.31
C LEU A 43 5.69 -4.89 -13.05
N GLN A 44 4.86 -5.92 -13.06
CA GLN A 44 4.17 -6.42 -11.88
C GLN A 44 4.82 -7.69 -11.30
N TYR A 45 5.35 -8.60 -12.14
CA TYR A 45 5.69 -9.96 -11.67
C TYR A 45 7.20 -10.19 -11.54
N ALA A 46 8.01 -9.46 -12.32
CA ALA A 46 9.47 -9.64 -12.32
C ALA A 46 10.04 -9.30 -10.93
N PRO A 47 11.22 -9.80 -10.56
CA PRO A 47 11.86 -9.41 -9.30
C PRO A 47 12.33 -7.95 -9.37
N VAL A 48 12.28 -7.23 -8.24
CA VAL A 48 12.62 -5.80 -8.19
C VAL A 48 14.11 -5.55 -8.46
N GLU A 49 14.97 -6.51 -8.14
CA GLU A 49 16.41 -6.43 -8.39
C GLU A 49 16.75 -6.46 -9.88
N LEU A 50 15.96 -7.15 -10.72
CA LEU A 50 16.19 -7.14 -12.17
C LEU A 50 15.65 -5.86 -12.80
N LEU A 51 14.50 -5.38 -12.33
CA LEU A 51 13.97 -4.09 -12.80
C LEU A 51 14.91 -2.94 -12.45
N SER A 52 15.47 -2.91 -11.24
CA SER A 52 16.36 -1.83 -10.79
C SER A 52 17.66 -1.74 -11.59
N GLN A 53 18.07 -2.83 -12.26
CA GLN A 53 19.24 -2.85 -13.15
C GLN A 53 18.95 -2.23 -14.53
N ARG A 54 17.68 -2.03 -14.90
CA ARG A 54 17.30 -1.43 -16.18
C ARG A 54 17.41 0.09 -16.11
N THR A 55 18.64 0.59 -16.18
CA THR A 55 18.93 2.03 -16.21
C THR A 55 19.46 2.47 -17.58
N GLN A 56 19.04 3.63 -18.07
CA GLN A 56 19.59 4.25 -19.28
C GLN A 56 19.86 5.73 -19.02
N SER A 57 21.06 6.21 -19.38
CA SER A 57 21.49 7.59 -19.06
C SER A 57 20.64 8.67 -19.74
N ASP A 58 20.03 8.35 -20.88
CA ASP A 58 19.14 9.21 -21.66
C ASP A 58 17.66 9.05 -21.28
N GLN A 59 17.32 8.11 -20.40
CA GLN A 59 15.98 7.90 -19.84
C GLN A 59 16.07 7.73 -18.31
N PRO A 60 16.51 8.77 -17.58
CA PRO A 60 16.55 8.70 -16.12
C PRO A 60 15.14 8.59 -15.55
N ALA A 61 15.00 7.89 -14.43
CA ALA A 61 13.78 7.94 -13.64
C ALA A 61 13.59 9.34 -13.01
N ALA A 62 12.36 9.69 -12.69
CA ALA A 62 12.04 10.89 -11.94
C ALA A 62 12.72 10.87 -10.57
N ALA A 63 13.02 12.06 -10.02
CA ALA A 63 13.75 12.19 -8.75
C ALA A 63 13.02 11.53 -7.56
N THR A 64 11.68 11.44 -7.63
CA THR A 64 10.81 10.85 -6.61
C THR A 64 10.48 9.37 -6.88
N PHE A 65 10.92 8.81 -8.02
CA PHE A 65 10.65 7.42 -8.38
C PHE A 65 11.68 6.49 -7.76
N ASN A 66 11.20 5.45 -7.08
CA ASN A 66 12.06 4.41 -6.52
C ASN A 66 11.42 3.02 -6.63
N ILE A 67 11.96 2.16 -7.49
CA ILE A 67 11.50 0.78 -7.65
C ILE A 67 11.66 -0.05 -6.36
N MET A 68 12.52 0.37 -5.43
CA MET A 68 12.76 -0.28 -4.15
C MET A 68 11.96 0.37 -3.00
N ASN A 69 10.92 1.16 -3.29
CA ASN A 69 10.14 1.87 -2.27
C ASN A 69 9.30 0.98 -1.33
N GLY A 70 9.34 -0.34 -1.50
CA GLY A 70 8.50 -1.29 -0.77
C GLY A 70 7.18 -1.63 -1.48
N CYS A 71 6.74 -0.87 -2.48
CA CYS A 71 5.61 -1.23 -3.35
C CYS A 71 6.02 -1.22 -4.82
N ARG A 72 7.28 -1.55 -5.12
CA ARG A 72 7.79 -1.71 -6.50
C ARG A 72 7.63 -0.43 -7.35
N GLY A 73 7.89 0.73 -6.75
CA GLY A 73 7.74 2.04 -7.40
C GLY A 73 6.30 2.51 -7.56
N LEU A 74 5.32 1.70 -7.18
CA LEU A 74 3.91 2.11 -7.17
C LEU A 74 3.66 3.02 -5.97
N VAL A 75 2.90 4.07 -6.22
CA VAL A 75 2.36 5.00 -5.23
C VAL A 75 0.85 5.07 -5.44
N TYR A 76 0.10 5.44 -4.40
CA TYR A 76 -1.34 5.62 -4.57
C TYR A 76 -1.62 6.86 -5.44
N GLU A 77 -2.50 6.68 -6.43
CA GLU A 77 -3.08 7.74 -7.25
C GLU A 77 -4.60 7.74 -7.09
N ALA A 78 -5.25 8.90 -7.20
CA ALA A 78 -6.67 9.05 -6.89
C ALA A 78 -7.58 8.17 -7.76
N GLU A 79 -7.13 7.83 -8.97
CA GLU A 79 -7.82 6.97 -9.93
C GLU A 79 -7.54 5.48 -9.71
N ASN A 80 -6.69 5.11 -8.76
CA ASN A 80 -6.44 3.71 -8.45
C ASN A 80 -7.73 3.05 -7.91
N PRO A 81 -8.05 1.82 -8.34
CA PRO A 81 -9.09 1.04 -7.67
C PRO A 81 -8.66 0.80 -6.23
N VAL A 82 -9.61 0.73 -5.29
CA VAL A 82 -9.33 0.48 -3.86
C VAL A 82 -10.16 -0.71 -3.38
N THR A 83 -9.54 -1.61 -2.62
CA THR A 83 -10.21 -2.68 -1.90
C THR A 83 -10.48 -2.22 -0.48
N THR A 84 -11.75 -2.24 -0.08
CA THR A 84 -12.17 -1.97 1.30
C THR A 84 -12.06 -3.24 2.13
N LEU A 85 -11.26 -3.20 3.19
CA LEU A 85 -11.04 -4.33 4.11
C LEU A 85 -11.40 -3.92 5.54
N THR A 86 -12.26 -4.71 6.18
CA THR A 86 -12.70 -4.44 7.55
C THR A 86 -11.74 -5.10 8.55
N ALA A 87 -11.14 -4.29 9.44
CA ALA A 87 -10.31 -4.80 10.52
C ALA A 87 -11.06 -5.84 11.39
N GLY A 88 -10.35 -6.87 11.83
CA GLY A 88 -10.92 -8.00 12.57
C GLY A 88 -11.71 -9.00 11.72
N THR A 89 -11.95 -8.72 10.44
CA THR A 89 -12.66 -9.62 9.52
C THR A 89 -11.68 -10.35 8.61
N PRO A 90 -11.78 -11.68 8.47
CA PRO A 90 -10.97 -12.42 7.50
C PRO A 90 -11.29 -12.01 6.06
N PHE A 91 -10.24 -11.90 5.23
CA PHE A 91 -10.35 -11.67 3.80
C PHE A 91 -9.47 -12.65 3.02
N ASP A 92 -9.85 -12.93 1.77
CA ASP A 92 -9.12 -13.82 0.88
C ASP A 92 -7.86 -13.14 0.34
N VAL A 93 -6.78 -13.90 0.30
CA VAL A 93 -5.53 -13.53 -0.36
C VAL A 93 -5.25 -14.57 -1.42
N GLU A 94 -5.16 -14.15 -2.68
CA GLU A 94 -4.86 -15.01 -3.83
C GLU A 94 -3.60 -14.51 -4.51
N TRP A 95 -2.83 -15.42 -5.10
CA TRP A 95 -1.62 -15.07 -5.84
C TRP A 95 -1.38 -16.03 -7.01
N TYR A 96 -0.53 -15.57 -7.94
CA TYR A 96 -0.02 -16.36 -9.05
C TYR A 96 1.50 -16.40 -9.03
N ILE A 97 2.07 -17.60 -9.14
CA ILE A 97 3.51 -17.86 -9.25
C ILE A 97 3.81 -18.41 -10.63
N GLN A 98 4.55 -17.66 -11.44
CA GLN A 98 5.03 -18.12 -12.75
C GLN A 98 6.29 -18.97 -12.63
N ALA A 99 7.24 -18.56 -11.77
CA ALA A 99 8.53 -19.23 -11.59
C ALA A 99 8.75 -19.51 -10.10
N PRO A 100 8.51 -20.75 -9.63
CA PRO A 100 8.55 -21.09 -8.21
C PRO A 100 10.00 -21.16 -7.70
N HIS A 101 10.28 -20.38 -6.65
CA HIS A 101 11.51 -20.43 -5.89
C HIS A 101 11.19 -20.50 -4.39
N PRO A 102 11.58 -21.58 -3.68
CA PRO A 102 11.38 -21.66 -2.24
C PRO A 102 11.94 -20.42 -1.55
N GLY A 103 11.13 -19.82 -0.68
CA GLY A 103 11.47 -18.59 0.00
C GLY A 103 10.47 -18.29 1.11
N THR A 104 10.44 -17.05 1.55
CA THR A 104 9.52 -16.57 2.59
C THR A 104 8.59 -15.55 1.97
N MET A 105 7.29 -15.71 2.18
CA MET A 105 6.28 -14.69 1.86
C MET A 105 5.78 -14.06 3.15
N VAL A 106 5.71 -12.74 3.15
CA VAL A 106 5.16 -11.91 4.23
C VAL A 106 4.09 -11.01 3.64
N LEU A 107 2.88 -11.06 4.20
CA LEU A 107 1.83 -10.10 3.92
C LEU A 107 1.76 -9.12 5.08
N SER A 108 1.85 -7.83 4.77
CA SER A 108 1.85 -6.76 5.77
C SER A 108 0.91 -5.62 5.40
N VAL A 109 0.41 -4.90 6.40
CA VAL A 109 -0.11 -3.53 6.20
C VAL A 109 1.07 -2.58 6.27
N VAL A 110 1.21 -1.74 5.26
CA VAL A 110 2.25 -0.71 5.18
C VAL A 110 1.63 0.68 5.06
N LYS A 111 2.32 1.69 5.57
CA LYS A 111 1.94 3.11 5.44
C LYS A 111 2.94 3.87 4.58
N PRO A 112 2.49 4.82 3.75
CA PRO A 112 3.40 5.68 3.01
C PRO A 112 4.17 6.60 3.97
N SER A 113 5.45 6.81 3.67
CA SER A 113 6.37 7.70 4.35
C SER A 113 7.22 8.40 3.30
N THR A 114 7.32 9.73 3.38
CA THR A 114 8.00 10.54 2.36
C THR A 114 9.36 10.99 2.86
N ASP A 115 10.42 10.68 2.11
CA ASP A 115 11.76 11.12 2.44
C ASP A 115 12.00 12.61 2.10
N SER A 116 13.19 13.12 2.45
CA SER A 116 13.57 14.52 2.19
C SER A 116 13.64 14.89 0.71
N SER A 117 13.71 13.90 -0.18
CA SER A 117 13.75 14.07 -1.63
C SER A 117 12.36 14.01 -2.26
N GLY A 118 11.31 13.77 -1.46
CA GLY A 118 9.95 13.61 -1.94
C GLY A 118 9.62 12.20 -2.43
N THR A 119 10.51 11.22 -2.21
CA THR A 119 10.27 9.82 -2.56
C THR A 119 9.31 9.22 -1.54
N ILE A 120 8.21 8.65 -2.03
CA ILE A 120 7.30 7.88 -1.19
C ILE A 120 7.88 6.46 -1.02
N THR A 121 8.08 6.07 0.23
CA THR A 121 8.45 4.73 0.70
C THR A 121 7.33 4.15 1.54
N TYR A 122 7.40 2.85 1.83
CA TYR A 122 6.37 2.16 2.60
C TYR A 122 6.95 1.46 3.83
N GLU A 123 6.40 1.77 5.00
CA GLU A 123 6.82 1.22 6.29
C GLU A 123 5.77 0.22 6.81
N SER A 124 6.22 -0.97 7.19
CA SER A 124 5.34 -2.01 7.76
C SER A 124 4.85 -1.61 9.15
N VAL A 125 3.53 -1.55 9.32
CA VAL A 125 2.87 -1.25 10.59
C VAL A 125 2.22 -2.48 11.22
N ALA A 126 1.96 -3.53 10.44
CA ALA A 126 1.50 -4.82 10.93
C ALA A 126 1.87 -5.95 9.96
N GLU A 127 2.39 -7.05 10.48
CA GLU A 127 2.50 -8.31 9.74
C GLU A 127 1.22 -9.12 9.93
N LEU A 128 0.61 -9.56 8.83
CA LEU A 128 -0.67 -10.27 8.82
C LEU A 128 -0.49 -11.78 8.68
N LEU A 129 0.49 -12.19 7.88
CA LEU A 129 0.73 -13.58 7.54
C LEU A 129 2.18 -13.78 7.11
N THR A 130 2.76 -14.89 7.54
CA THR A 130 4.02 -15.42 7.00
C THR A 130 3.80 -16.82 6.48
N ILE A 131 4.31 -17.12 5.29
CA ILE A 131 4.40 -18.48 4.76
C ILE A 131 5.87 -18.82 4.51
N ASP A 132 6.35 -19.86 5.18
CA ASP A 132 7.71 -20.39 5.05
C ASP A 132 7.69 -21.92 5.17
N PRO A 133 8.07 -22.68 4.13
CA PRO A 133 8.54 -22.19 2.84
C PRO A 133 7.37 -21.84 1.90
N PHE A 134 7.44 -20.68 1.27
CA PHE A 134 6.54 -20.23 0.21
C PHE A 134 7.03 -20.70 -1.17
N ALA A 135 6.12 -20.79 -2.16
CA ALA A 135 6.40 -21.16 -3.56
C ALA A 135 7.19 -22.48 -3.73
N SER A 136 7.00 -23.45 -2.82
CA SER A 136 7.72 -24.73 -2.82
C SER A 136 7.10 -25.82 -3.69
N ASN A 137 5.81 -25.69 -4.03
CA ASN A 137 5.02 -26.76 -4.66
C ASN A 137 4.87 -26.64 -6.18
N GLY A 138 5.66 -25.78 -6.85
CA GLY A 138 5.53 -25.49 -8.27
C GLY A 138 4.84 -24.14 -8.54
N GLY A 139 4.76 -23.73 -9.82
CA GLY A 139 4.06 -22.52 -10.24
C GLY A 139 2.55 -22.74 -10.38
N GLY A 140 1.77 -21.66 -10.41
CA GLY A 140 0.32 -21.67 -10.52
C GLY A 140 -0.35 -20.68 -9.59
N ASN A 141 -1.67 -20.79 -9.50
CA ASN A 141 -2.49 -20.01 -8.57
C ASN A 141 -2.60 -20.75 -7.23
N ASP A 142 -2.58 -20.01 -6.13
CA ASP A 142 -2.88 -20.53 -4.80
C ASP A 142 -3.49 -19.40 -3.95
N SER A 143 -3.98 -19.74 -2.75
CA SER A 143 -4.74 -18.81 -1.92
C SER A 143 -4.65 -19.15 -0.42
N THR A 144 -4.98 -18.16 0.41
CA THR A 144 -5.16 -18.30 1.86
C THR A 144 -6.10 -17.20 2.35
N THR A 145 -6.26 -17.08 3.66
CA THR A 145 -6.97 -15.96 4.30
C THR A 145 -6.04 -15.20 5.23
N ALA A 146 -6.25 -13.89 5.35
CA ALA A 146 -5.58 -13.03 6.32
C ALA A 146 -6.60 -12.18 7.10
N THR A 147 -6.18 -11.50 8.16
CA THR A 147 -7.04 -10.62 8.94
C THR A 147 -6.22 -9.42 9.39
N ILE A 148 -6.70 -8.21 9.12
CA ILE A 148 -6.09 -6.97 9.64
C ILE A 148 -6.42 -6.88 11.14
N PRO A 149 -5.45 -6.77 12.06
CA PRO A 149 -5.74 -6.58 13.47
C PRO A 149 -6.48 -5.26 13.71
N THR A 150 -7.43 -5.23 14.65
CA THR A 150 -8.15 -4.01 15.06
C THR A 150 -7.26 -2.97 15.76
N SER A 151 -5.98 -3.30 16.01
CA SER A 151 -4.98 -2.36 16.52
C SER A 151 -4.35 -1.51 15.41
N VAL A 152 -4.52 -1.87 14.14
CA VAL A 152 -4.11 -1.06 13.00
C VAL A 152 -5.11 0.08 12.85
N THR A 153 -4.65 1.32 12.93
CA THR A 153 -5.49 2.52 12.85
C THR A 153 -4.96 3.49 11.81
N GLY A 154 -5.81 4.40 11.33
CA GLY A 154 -5.43 5.42 10.35
C GLY A 154 -5.15 4.83 8.96
N CYS A 155 -6.02 3.90 8.53
CA CYS A 155 -6.12 3.34 7.18
C CYS A 155 -7.53 3.61 6.58
N GLY A 156 -8.18 4.67 7.04
CA GLY A 156 -9.60 4.95 6.75
C GLY A 156 -9.84 5.55 5.37
N SER A 157 -8.83 6.24 4.80
CA SER A 157 -8.92 6.91 3.50
C SER A 157 -7.99 6.27 2.47
N ALA A 158 -8.39 6.40 1.20
CA ALA A 158 -7.64 5.84 0.09
C ALA A 158 -6.21 6.39 0.04
N GLY A 159 -5.23 5.48 0.04
CA GLY A 159 -3.81 5.82 0.08
C GLY A 159 -3.21 5.96 1.47
N ASP A 160 -4.01 5.94 2.55
CA ASP A 160 -3.48 5.94 3.92
C ASP A 160 -2.63 4.70 4.22
N CYS A 161 -3.01 3.56 3.63
CA CYS A 161 -2.35 2.27 3.79
C CYS A 161 -2.26 1.51 2.46
N ALA A 162 -1.48 0.44 2.47
CA ALA A 162 -1.43 -0.57 1.42
C ALA A 162 -1.24 -1.94 2.04
N LEU A 163 -1.71 -2.98 1.36
CA LEU A 163 -1.19 -4.32 1.63
C LEU A 163 0.09 -4.53 0.83
N GLN A 164 1.15 -4.98 1.48
CA GLN A 164 2.38 -5.39 0.85
C GLN A 164 2.47 -6.90 0.85
N PHE A 165 2.41 -7.50 -0.33
CA PHE A 165 2.80 -8.89 -0.55
C PHE A 165 4.29 -8.92 -0.88
N TYR A 166 5.12 -9.29 0.09
CA TYR A 166 6.56 -9.42 -0.05
C TYR A 166 6.93 -10.89 -0.16
N TRP A 167 7.67 -11.28 -1.20
CA TRP A 167 8.22 -12.61 -1.33
C TRP A 167 9.71 -12.53 -1.66
N HIS A 168 10.53 -13.13 -0.82
CA HIS A 168 11.97 -13.24 -1.03
C HIS A 168 12.42 -14.69 -1.09
N SER A 169 13.33 -15.00 -2.02
CA SER A 169 14.02 -16.29 -2.07
C SER A 169 15.52 -16.09 -1.95
N ASP A 170 16.11 -16.57 -0.86
CA ASP A 170 17.58 -16.61 -0.70
C ASP A 170 18.25 -17.42 -1.81
N LEU A 171 17.59 -18.49 -2.27
CA LEU A 171 18.09 -19.37 -3.32
C LEU A 171 18.23 -18.64 -4.67
N ALA A 172 17.25 -17.79 -4.99
CA ALA A 172 17.26 -16.98 -6.21
C ALA A 172 17.97 -15.63 -6.02
N SER A 173 18.18 -15.20 -4.76
CA SER A 173 18.64 -13.86 -4.37
C SER A 173 17.77 -12.75 -4.97
N GLN A 174 16.46 -12.93 -4.92
CA GLN A 174 15.48 -12.10 -5.62
C GLN A 174 14.22 -11.89 -4.79
N THR A 175 13.60 -10.73 -5.00
CA THR A 175 12.39 -10.29 -4.30
C THR A 175 11.28 -9.92 -5.28
N SER A 176 10.09 -10.49 -5.09
CA SER A 176 8.85 -10.07 -5.75
C SER A 176 8.00 -9.31 -4.75
N VAL A 177 7.47 -8.16 -5.16
CA VAL A 177 6.64 -7.31 -4.30
C VAL A 177 5.43 -6.83 -5.07
N ALA A 178 4.25 -6.95 -4.46
CA ALA A 178 3.02 -6.33 -4.95
C ALA A 178 2.40 -5.47 -3.84
N GLY A 179 2.02 -4.24 -4.18
CA GLY A 179 1.28 -3.34 -3.31
C GLY A 179 -0.19 -3.28 -3.72
N ASP A 180 -1.10 -3.47 -2.77
CA ASP A 180 -2.54 -3.28 -2.99
C ASP A 180 -2.98 -1.84 -2.77
N ALA A 181 -4.18 -1.56 -3.21
CA ALA A 181 -4.89 -0.35 -2.86
C ALA A 181 -5.80 -0.63 -1.67
N ASP A 182 -5.30 -0.36 -0.47
CA ASP A 182 -6.10 -0.49 0.74
C ASP A 182 -6.67 0.87 1.14
N SER A 183 -7.99 0.92 1.31
CA SER A 183 -8.60 1.77 2.34
C SER A 183 -10.04 1.39 2.62
N GLY A 184 -10.37 1.55 3.88
CA GLY A 184 -11.73 1.74 4.34
C GLY A 184 -12.02 0.83 5.51
N GLU A 185 -11.70 1.31 6.70
CA GLU A 185 -12.63 1.08 7.79
C GLU A 185 -13.92 1.77 7.35
N GLU A 186 -14.98 1.00 7.08
CA GLU A 186 -16.32 1.54 7.27
C GLU A 186 -16.36 1.87 8.75
N ASP A 187 -16.12 3.14 9.10
CA ASP A 187 -16.43 3.65 10.42
C ASP A 187 -17.87 3.22 10.66
N CYS A 188 -18.06 2.22 11.52
CA CYS A 188 -19.36 1.75 11.92
C CYS A 188 -19.90 2.87 12.77
N GLY A 189 -20.39 3.92 12.08
CA GLY A 189 -20.59 5.23 12.63
C GLY A 189 -21.17 5.04 14.01
N SER A 190 -20.43 5.51 15.02
CA SER A 190 -21.08 5.93 16.23
C SER A 190 -22.13 6.92 15.75
N LEU A 191 -23.34 6.41 15.55
CA LEU A 191 -24.56 7.18 15.56
C LEU A 191 -24.55 7.78 16.96
N ASP A 192 -23.82 8.88 17.07
CA ASP A 192 -23.99 9.85 18.11
C ASP A 192 -25.44 10.29 17.91
N ILE A 193 -26.35 9.60 18.60
CA ILE A 193 -27.62 10.19 19.01
C ILE A 193 -27.16 11.43 19.75
N ALA A 194 -27.20 12.56 19.05
CA ALA A 194 -27.10 13.86 19.65
C ALA A 194 -28.18 13.88 20.73
N GLY A 195 -27.76 13.65 21.98
CA GLY A 195 -28.57 13.86 23.16
C GLY A 195 -28.78 15.36 23.26
N SER A 196 -29.73 15.89 22.49
CA SER A 196 -30.35 17.18 22.77
C SER A 196 -31.25 16.96 23.99
N GLU A 197 -30.68 17.32 25.14
CA GLU A 197 -31.25 18.11 26.22
C GLU A 197 -32.66 17.74 26.75
N ASP A 198 -32.71 17.73 28.09
CA ASP A 198 -33.87 17.96 28.94
C ASP A 198 -34.87 16.81 29.18
N ASP A 199 -35.02 16.54 30.47
CA ASP A 199 -35.92 15.60 31.11
C ASP A 199 -37.40 15.93 30.85
N GLU A 200 -38.06 15.49 29.76
CA GLU A 200 -39.53 15.33 29.78
C GLU A 200 -40.06 14.16 28.92
N ASP A 201 -40.79 13.29 29.63
CA ASP A 201 -41.85 12.38 29.20
C ASP A 201 -41.54 11.20 28.25
N CYS A 202 -41.36 10.01 28.85
CA CYS A 202 -41.44 8.72 28.16
C CYS A 202 -42.89 8.38 27.80
N GLY A 203 -43.42 9.08 26.79
CA GLY A 203 -44.63 8.71 26.08
C GLY A 203 -44.41 7.39 25.33
N SER A 204 -45.14 6.36 25.72
CA SER A 204 -45.23 5.07 25.02
C SER A 204 -45.66 5.28 23.57
N LEU A 205 -44.75 5.04 22.62
CA LEU A 205 -45.07 4.96 21.20
C LEU A 205 -45.29 3.49 20.82
N ASP A 206 -46.55 3.17 20.61
CA ASP A 206 -47.04 1.89 20.13
C ASP A 206 -46.44 1.54 18.76
N ILE A 207 -45.77 0.40 18.66
CA ILE A 207 -45.46 -0.24 17.39
C ILE A 207 -46.76 -0.82 16.85
N ALA A 208 -47.42 -0.07 15.97
CA ALA A 208 -48.41 -0.60 15.05
C ALA A 208 -47.70 -0.93 13.74
N GLY A 209 -47.44 -2.23 13.54
CA GLY A 209 -47.14 -2.74 12.21
C GLY A 209 -48.39 -2.69 11.34
N SER A 210 -48.21 -2.22 10.10
CA SER A 210 -49.00 -2.71 8.98
C SER A 210 -48.09 -2.76 7.76
N GLU A 211 -48.10 -3.95 7.17
CA GLU A 211 -47.48 -4.34 5.92
C GLU A 211 -48.14 -3.59 4.75
N ASP A 212 -47.47 -3.66 3.60
CA ASP A 212 -47.95 -3.40 2.24
C ASP A 212 -47.62 -2.03 1.59
N ASP A 213 -46.75 -2.16 0.57
CA ASP A 213 -46.87 -1.65 -0.80
C ASP A 213 -46.76 -0.14 -1.12
N GLU A 214 -45.65 0.13 -1.80
CA GLU A 214 -45.48 1.02 -2.97
C GLU A 214 -45.51 2.56 -2.81
N ASP A 215 -44.53 3.14 -3.51
CA ASP A 215 -44.48 4.49 -4.09
C ASP A 215 -44.07 5.67 -3.17
N CYS A 216 -42.75 5.89 -3.04
CA CYS A 216 -42.22 7.19 -2.63
C CYS A 216 -41.94 8.05 -3.89
N GLY A 217 -43.00 8.72 -4.33
CA GLY A 217 -42.96 9.80 -5.31
C GLY A 217 -42.05 10.95 -4.85
N SER A 218 -41.47 11.60 -5.85
CA SER A 218 -40.68 12.83 -5.76
C SER A 218 -41.41 13.95 -5.02
N LEU A 219 -40.79 14.51 -3.98
CA LEU A 219 -41.25 15.71 -3.29
C LEU A 219 -40.30 16.87 -3.60
N ASP A 220 -40.86 17.85 -4.33
CA ASP A 220 -40.24 19.10 -4.73
C ASP A 220 -39.91 20.00 -3.53
N VAL A 221 -38.68 20.53 -3.50
CA VAL A 221 -38.29 21.63 -2.62
C VAL A 221 -38.73 22.93 -3.28
N ALA A 222 -39.78 23.53 -2.73
CA ALA A 222 -40.20 24.89 -3.05
C ALA A 222 -39.23 25.89 -2.40
N GLY A 223 -38.64 26.75 -3.23
CA GLY A 223 -37.94 27.94 -2.78
C GLY A 223 -38.89 29.05 -2.34
N SER A 224 -38.41 29.91 -1.46
CA SER A 224 -38.91 31.26 -1.26
C SER A 224 -37.72 32.19 -1.08
N ASP A 225 -37.48 33.01 -2.09
CA ASP A 225 -36.63 34.20 -2.03
C ASP A 225 -37.32 35.25 -1.16
N GLU A 226 -36.62 35.84 -0.18
CA GLU A 226 -36.84 37.24 0.22
C GLU A 226 -35.49 37.86 0.64
N ASP A 227 -35.22 39.04 0.07
CA ASP A 227 -34.00 39.83 0.17
C ASP A 227 -33.80 40.46 1.55
N GLU A 228 -32.62 40.32 2.17
CA GLU A 228 -32.11 41.34 3.11
C GLU A 228 -30.60 41.55 2.96
N ASP A 229 -30.27 42.80 2.62
CA ASP A 229 -28.94 43.38 2.43
C ASP A 229 -28.42 43.87 3.79
N CYS A 230 -27.30 43.35 4.28
CA CYS A 230 -26.57 43.96 5.40
C CYS A 230 -25.06 43.70 5.37
N GLY A 231 -24.31 44.77 5.08
CA GLY A 231 -23.13 45.12 5.88
C GLY A 231 -21.77 44.94 5.22
N SER A 232 -21.27 46.02 4.61
CA SER A 232 -19.86 46.23 4.32
C SER A 232 -19.05 46.41 5.61
N LEU A 233 -17.95 45.67 5.74
CA LEU A 233 -16.85 45.97 6.65
C LEU A 233 -15.50 45.67 5.98
N ASP A 234 -14.76 46.74 5.67
CA ASP A 234 -13.37 46.70 5.25
C ASP A 234 -12.45 46.37 6.44
N VAL A 235 -11.44 45.52 6.24
CA VAL A 235 -10.17 45.58 7.00
C VAL A 235 -8.99 45.22 6.08
N ALA A 236 -7.95 46.03 6.24
CA ALA A 236 -6.81 46.26 5.36
C ALA A 236 -5.75 45.14 5.30
N GLY A 237 -4.96 45.17 4.22
CA GLY A 237 -3.79 44.31 4.02
C GLY A 237 -2.53 44.72 4.78
N SER A 238 -1.52 43.87 4.70
CA SER A 238 -0.10 44.24 4.65
C SER A 238 0.75 43.05 4.19
N GLU A 239 1.99 43.36 3.83
CA GLU A 239 2.78 42.79 2.75
C GLU A 239 3.83 41.77 3.25
N GLU A 240 4.59 41.24 2.29
CA GLU A 240 5.68 40.26 2.36
C GLU A 240 6.68 40.40 3.52
N GLU A 241 7.39 39.31 3.86
CA GLU A 241 8.86 39.34 3.98
C GLU A 241 9.42 37.90 4.03
N ALA A 242 10.52 37.71 3.29
CA ALA A 242 11.31 36.48 3.25
C ALA A 242 12.29 36.43 4.43
N ALA A 243 12.58 35.21 4.93
CA ALA A 243 13.74 34.98 5.79
C ALA A 243 14.49 33.73 5.33
N ALA A 244 15.76 33.93 4.98
CA ALA A 244 16.72 32.90 4.64
C ALA A 244 17.43 32.35 5.91
N VAL A 245 18.36 31.44 5.64
CA VAL A 245 19.48 30.91 6.45
C VAL A 245 19.18 29.82 7.51
N SER A 246 19.66 28.59 7.27
CA SER A 246 20.96 28.15 7.84
C SER A 246 21.32 26.74 7.36
N GLU A 247 22.54 26.58 6.84
CA GLU A 247 23.16 25.29 6.60
C GLU A 247 23.43 24.59 7.93
N SER A 248 23.19 23.28 7.98
CA SER A 248 23.77 22.40 9.00
C SER A 248 24.08 21.05 8.36
N SER A 249 25.35 20.90 8.06
CA SER A 249 26.02 19.65 7.75
C SER A 249 25.74 18.59 8.83
N LEU A 250 25.24 17.42 8.43
CA LEU A 250 25.26 16.24 9.28
C LEU A 250 25.85 15.06 8.49
N SER A 251 27.00 14.59 8.97
CA SER A 251 27.75 13.46 8.45
C SER A 251 27.14 12.12 8.91
N PHE A 252 27.31 11.07 8.10
CA PHE A 252 26.82 9.71 8.33
C PHE A 252 27.80 8.83 9.13
N ASP A 253 28.44 9.36 10.17
CA ASP A 253 29.42 8.59 10.96
C ASP A 253 28.82 7.81 12.15
N ASN A 254 27.48 7.64 12.23
CA ASN A 254 26.84 6.90 13.32
C ASN A 254 25.77 5.91 12.83
N LEU A 255 26.19 4.92 12.04
CA LEU A 255 25.50 3.63 11.97
C LEU A 255 26.36 2.60 12.71
N ASP A 256 26.21 2.57 14.03
CA ASP A 256 26.83 1.57 14.89
C ASP A 256 26.16 0.20 14.67
N SER A 257 26.94 -0.68 14.06
CA SER A 257 26.99 -2.14 14.25
C SER A 257 26.02 -2.74 15.27
N SER A 258 24.91 -3.32 14.81
CA SER A 258 24.32 -4.47 15.51
C SER A 258 23.46 -5.38 14.62
N TYR A 259 23.99 -5.84 13.48
CA TYR A 259 23.62 -7.16 12.97
C TYR A 259 24.87 -8.02 12.89
N THR A 260 25.17 -8.65 14.03
CA THR A 260 26.19 -9.71 14.09
C THR A 260 25.66 -10.92 13.35
N SER A 261 26.22 -11.15 12.16
CA SER A 261 26.17 -12.42 11.46
C SER A 261 26.65 -13.53 12.39
N GLY A 262 25.72 -14.33 12.90
CA GLY A 262 26.00 -15.56 13.63
C GLY A 262 26.63 -16.57 12.68
N LYS A 263 27.96 -16.68 12.70
CA LYS A 263 28.67 -17.79 12.05
C LYS A 263 28.30 -19.09 12.76
N VAL A 264 27.49 -19.92 12.11
CA VAL A 264 27.32 -21.32 12.51
C VAL A 264 28.65 -22.04 12.34
N GLN A 265 29.22 -22.50 13.44
CA GLN A 265 30.41 -23.34 13.45
C GLN A 265 30.09 -24.67 12.76
N THR A 266 30.86 -24.99 11.72
CA THR A 266 30.84 -26.31 11.07
C THR A 266 31.33 -27.37 12.06
N ALA A 267 30.43 -28.24 12.51
CA ALA A 267 30.82 -29.47 13.18
C ALA A 267 31.44 -30.42 12.15
N LYS A 268 32.72 -30.76 12.36
CA LYS A 268 33.42 -31.80 11.61
C LYS A 268 32.66 -33.12 11.72
N GLN A 269 32.15 -33.63 10.60
CA GLN A 269 31.75 -35.01 10.48
C GLN A 269 33.02 -35.85 10.23
N SER A 270 33.39 -36.67 11.21
CA SER A 270 34.45 -37.66 11.10
C SER A 270 34.01 -38.78 10.16
N ALA A 271 34.93 -39.14 9.26
CA ALA A 271 34.84 -40.30 8.39
C ALA A 271 34.70 -41.61 9.18
N TYR A 272 33.80 -42.47 8.72
CA TYR A 272 33.95 -43.92 8.59
C TYR A 272 33.03 -44.43 7.49
#